data_AF-A3RFR7-F1
#
_entry.id   AF-A3RFR7-F1
#
_cell.length_a   1.000
_cell.length_b   1.000
_cell.length_c   1.000
_cell.angle_alpha   90.00
_cell.angle_beta   90.00
_cell.angle_gamma   90.00
#
_symmetry.space_group_name_H-M   'P 1'
#
loop_
_entity.id
_entity.type
_entity.pdbx_description
1 polymer ?
#
loop_
_entity_poly.entity_id
_entity_poly.type
_entity_poly.pdbx_seq_one_letter_code
_entity_poly.pdbx_strand_id
1 'polypeptide(L)'
;MWNRMRMDRSDVSDVSGYAYTYLVNGQTPTGNFEALFKRGERVRLRIINGASMTFFDIRIPGLQMTAVAADGQDVEPITCDEFRIGPAEVLDVMVSPNDDRAYTLFAQAMDRSGYARATLTPSPGLQADVPALDAPVMLDMRDMG
;
A
#
# COMPACT_ATOMS: atom_id res chain seq x y z
N MET A 1 2.98 12.11 31.41
CA MET A 1 3.31 12.96 30.25
C MET A 1 4.39 12.25 29.45
N TRP A 2 4.16 12.04 28.15
CA TRP A 2 5.05 11.34 27.22
C TRP A 2 6.51 11.82 27.29
N ASN A 3 6.73 13.13 27.53
CA ASN A 3 8.07 13.75 27.70
C ASN A 3 8.92 13.22 28.89
N ARG A 4 8.45 12.24 29.66
CA ARG A 4 9.26 11.50 30.65
C ARG A 4 9.64 10.08 30.20
N MET A 5 9.08 9.62 29.08
CA MET A 5 9.41 8.35 28.43
C MET A 5 10.52 8.58 27.41
N ARG A 6 11.27 7.51 27.07
CA ARG A 6 12.35 7.56 26.09
C ARG A 6 11.89 7.31 24.65
N MET A 7 10.63 6.94 24.47
CA MET A 7 10.01 6.60 23.17
C MET A 7 9.57 7.88 22.46
N ASP A 8 9.78 7.99 21.15
CA ASP A 8 9.28 9.12 20.35
C ASP A 8 7.76 9.00 20.16
N ARG A 9 7.04 10.11 20.03
CA ARG A 9 5.59 10.14 19.80
C ARG A 9 5.20 9.66 18.40
N SER A 10 6.15 9.60 17.47
CA SER A 10 5.95 9.01 16.14
C SER A 10 6.56 7.61 16.02
N ASP A 11 6.96 6.98 17.13
CA ASP A 11 7.61 5.67 17.14
C ASP A 11 6.59 4.54 16.90
N VAL A 12 6.16 4.42 15.63
CA VAL A 12 5.16 3.44 15.17
C VAL A 12 5.83 2.18 14.62
N SER A 13 7.09 2.25 14.19
CA SER A 13 7.85 1.14 13.59
C SER A 13 9.29 1.17 14.06
N ASP A 14 9.84 0.03 14.52
CA ASP A 14 11.23 -0.03 15.00
C ASP A 14 12.25 0.25 13.88
N VAL A 15 11.87 -0.02 12.62
CA VAL A 15 12.68 0.26 11.44
C VAL A 15 11.84 1.00 10.40
N SER A 16 12.37 2.12 9.91
CA SER A 16 11.67 3.03 9.02
C SER A 16 12.33 3.11 7.63
N GLY A 17 11.73 3.89 6.75
CA GLY A 17 12.26 4.25 5.43
C GLY A 17 13.62 4.97 5.47
N TYR A 18 14.14 5.33 6.66
CA TYR A 18 15.53 5.73 6.81
C TYR A 18 16.50 4.58 6.50
N ALA A 19 16.18 3.36 6.94
CA ALA A 19 17.01 2.18 6.72
C ALA A 19 16.48 1.30 5.57
N TYR A 20 15.17 1.33 5.31
CA TYR A 20 14.54 0.52 4.29
C TYR A 20 14.30 1.25 2.98
N THR A 21 14.55 0.55 1.88
CA THR A 21 13.94 0.85 0.59
C THR A 21 12.83 -0.16 0.35
N TYR A 22 11.58 0.30 0.31
CA TYR A 22 10.43 -0.57 0.09
C TYR A 22 10.27 -0.88 -1.41
N LEU A 23 9.98 -2.14 -1.74
CA LEU A 23 10.00 -2.63 -3.11
C LEU A 23 8.64 -3.24 -3.50
N VAL A 24 8.30 -3.16 -4.78
CA VAL A 24 7.26 -4.01 -5.40
C VAL A 24 7.94 -4.92 -6.40
N ASN A 25 7.80 -6.25 -6.25
CA ASN A 25 8.40 -7.25 -7.14
C ASN A 25 9.91 -7.02 -7.42
N GLY A 26 10.66 -6.63 -6.39
CA GLY A 26 12.10 -6.33 -6.48
C GLY A 26 12.45 -4.97 -7.08
N GLN A 27 11.46 -4.16 -7.48
CA GLN A 27 11.67 -2.82 -8.03
C GLN A 27 11.53 -1.76 -6.95
N THR A 28 12.45 -0.79 -6.95
CA THR A 28 12.36 0.41 -6.09
C THR A 28 11.20 1.30 -6.52
N PRO A 29 10.80 2.29 -5.71
CA PRO A 29 9.76 3.24 -6.10
C PRO A 29 10.09 4.00 -7.39
N THR A 30 11.38 4.24 -7.66
CA THR A 30 11.86 4.84 -8.92
C THR A 30 11.89 3.86 -10.07
N GLY A 31 12.17 2.57 -9.80
CA GLY A 31 12.09 1.49 -10.79
C GLY A 31 10.65 1.20 -11.25
N ASN A 32 9.66 1.46 -10.39
CA ASN A 32 8.23 1.50 -10.67
C ASN A 32 7.72 0.32 -11.51
N PHE A 33 7.47 -0.82 -10.87
CA PHE A 33 6.92 -2.00 -11.54
C PHE A 33 5.64 -1.66 -12.33
N GLU A 34 5.60 -2.03 -13.61
CA GLU A 34 4.46 -1.81 -14.49
C GLU A 34 3.64 -3.10 -14.66
N ALA A 35 2.33 -2.99 -14.46
CA ALA A 35 1.36 -4.06 -14.69
C ALA A 35 0.36 -3.60 -15.76
N LEU A 36 0.37 -4.29 -16.90
CA LEU A 36 -0.49 -3.94 -18.03
C LEU A 36 -1.93 -4.40 -17.81
N PHE A 37 -2.90 -3.59 -18.22
CA PHE A 37 -4.31 -3.98 -18.29
C PHE A 37 -4.93 -3.61 -19.65
N LYS A 38 -6.04 -4.27 -20.00
CA LYS A 38 -6.92 -3.88 -21.09
C LYS A 38 -8.13 -3.14 -20.55
N ARG A 39 -8.52 -2.05 -21.23
CA ARG A 39 -9.67 -1.23 -20.83
C ARG A 39 -10.92 -2.09 -20.64
N GLY A 40 -11.57 -1.95 -19.50
CA GLY A 40 -12.82 -2.64 -19.17
C GLY A 40 -12.64 -4.09 -18.73
N GLU A 41 -11.42 -4.60 -18.62
CA GLU A 41 -11.19 -5.91 -18.05
C GLU A 41 -11.26 -5.88 -16.51
N ARG A 42 -11.62 -7.02 -15.93
CA ARG A 42 -11.55 -7.22 -14.48
C ARG A 42 -10.21 -7.83 -14.14
N VAL A 43 -9.44 -7.12 -13.32
CA VAL A 43 -8.12 -7.55 -12.87
C VAL A 43 -8.20 -7.98 -11.41
N ARG A 44 -7.69 -9.18 -11.11
CA ARG A 44 -7.45 -9.65 -9.74
C ARG A 44 -6.02 -9.32 -9.36
N LEU A 45 -5.85 -8.49 -8.33
CA LEU A 45 -4.55 -8.18 -7.75
C LEU A 45 -4.39 -9.02 -6.49
N ARG A 46 -3.38 -9.90 -6.50
CA ARG A 46 -2.94 -10.63 -5.29
C ARG A 46 -1.81 -9.85 -4.65
N ILE A 47 -2.08 -9.26 -3.50
CA ILE A 47 -1.15 -8.40 -2.77
C ILE A 47 -0.62 -9.21 -1.59
N ILE A 48 0.69 -9.38 -1.57
CA ILE A 48 1.39 -10.19 -0.55
C ILE A 48 2.38 -9.27 0.14
N ASN A 49 2.23 -9.11 1.45
CA ASN A 49 3.20 -8.35 2.22
C ASN A 49 4.39 -9.27 2.59
N GLY A 50 5.42 -9.24 1.75
CA GLY A 50 6.67 -9.97 1.98
C GLY A 50 7.69 -9.22 2.85
N ALA A 51 7.32 -8.11 3.49
CA ALA A 51 8.23 -7.37 4.36
C ALA A 51 8.46 -8.10 5.69
N SER A 52 9.56 -7.75 6.36
CA SER A 52 9.92 -8.33 7.66
C SER A 52 8.99 -7.88 8.79
N MET A 53 8.68 -6.59 8.83
CA MET A 53 8.00 -5.98 9.99
C MET A 53 7.13 -4.76 9.65
N THR A 54 6.99 -4.40 8.38
CA THR A 54 6.29 -3.18 7.97
C THR A 54 4.85 -3.49 7.59
N PHE A 55 3.92 -2.77 8.21
CA PHE A 55 2.54 -2.68 7.74
C PHE A 55 2.44 -1.65 6.62
N PHE A 56 1.69 -1.96 5.57
CA PHE A 56 1.43 -1.05 4.47
C PHE A 56 -0.05 -0.69 4.39
N ASP A 57 -0.33 0.60 4.19
CA ASP A 57 -1.62 1.06 3.71
C ASP A 57 -1.61 1.09 2.19
N ILE A 58 -2.46 0.25 1.59
CA ILE A 58 -2.55 0.06 0.15
C ILE A 58 -3.73 0.83 -0.40
N ARG A 59 -3.48 1.67 -1.41
CA ARG A 59 -4.53 2.42 -2.13
C ARG A 59 -4.21 2.53 -3.62
N ILE A 60 -5.25 2.70 -4.42
CA ILE A 60 -5.14 3.00 -5.86
C ILE A 60 -6.01 4.21 -6.18
N PRO A 61 -5.49 5.45 -6.07
CA PRO A 61 -6.30 6.65 -6.27
C PRO A 61 -7.01 6.66 -7.62
N GLY A 62 -8.32 6.88 -7.58
CA GLY A 62 -9.17 6.87 -8.78
C GLY A 62 -9.60 5.49 -9.27
N LEU A 63 -9.25 4.40 -8.56
CA LEU A 63 -9.69 3.04 -8.87
C LEU A 63 -10.15 2.29 -7.61
N GLN A 64 -11.46 2.06 -7.53
CA GLN A 64 -12.07 1.33 -6.42
C GLN A 64 -11.55 -0.12 -6.34
N MET A 65 -11.22 -0.58 -5.15
CA MET A 65 -10.86 -1.97 -4.87
C MET A 65 -12.02 -2.70 -4.19
N THR A 66 -12.16 -3.99 -4.51
CA THR A 66 -13.08 -4.89 -3.79
C THR A 66 -12.32 -6.11 -3.33
N ALA A 67 -12.12 -6.26 -2.02
CA ALA A 67 -11.50 -7.44 -1.43
C ALA A 67 -12.42 -8.65 -1.61
N VAL A 68 -11.87 -9.76 -2.10
CA VAL A 68 -12.62 -10.99 -2.40
C VAL A 68 -12.01 -12.24 -1.76
N ALA A 69 -10.73 -12.18 -1.36
CA ALA A 69 -10.11 -13.22 -0.55
C ALA A 69 -9.07 -12.63 0.41
N ALA A 70 -8.93 -13.27 1.57
CA ALA A 70 -7.89 -12.98 2.56
C ALA A 70 -7.21 -14.30 2.95
N ASP A 71 -5.88 -14.32 2.94
CA ASP A 71 -5.03 -15.48 3.26
C ASP A 71 -5.42 -16.77 2.52
N GLY A 72 -5.84 -16.60 1.27
CA GLY A 72 -6.24 -17.70 0.38
C GLY A 72 -7.66 -18.24 0.62
N GLN A 73 -8.44 -17.65 1.53
CA GLN A 73 -9.85 -17.96 1.73
C GLN A 73 -10.74 -16.90 1.08
N ASP A 74 -11.76 -17.34 0.35
CA ASP A 74 -12.77 -16.42 -0.19
C ASP A 74 -13.54 -15.77 0.96
N VAL A 75 -13.80 -14.47 0.83
CA VAL A 75 -14.55 -13.67 1.81
C VAL A 75 -15.79 -13.06 1.16
N GLU A 76 -16.71 -12.56 1.97
CA GLU A 76 -17.78 -11.69 1.46
C GLU A 76 -17.13 -10.44 0.82
N PRO A 77 -17.50 -10.07 -0.42
CA PRO A 77 -16.86 -8.96 -1.10
C PRO A 77 -17.03 -7.63 -0.36
N ILE A 78 -15.92 -6.98 -0.03
CA ILE A 78 -15.91 -5.69 0.66
C ILE A 78 -15.22 -4.65 -0.23
N THR A 79 -15.96 -3.61 -0.59
CA THR A 79 -15.45 -2.49 -1.37
C THR A 79 -14.77 -1.47 -0.45
N CYS A 80 -13.54 -1.06 -0.79
CA CYS A 80 -12.75 -0.10 -0.03
C CYS A 80 -11.84 0.74 -0.94
N ASP A 81 -11.48 1.93 -0.47
CA ASP A 81 -10.53 2.82 -1.15
C ASP A 81 -9.09 2.56 -0.69
N GLU A 82 -8.94 2.12 0.55
CA GLU A 82 -7.69 1.81 1.20
C GLU A 82 -7.89 0.64 2.17
N PHE A 83 -6.85 -0.19 2.31
CA PHE A 83 -6.79 -1.21 3.35
C PHE A 83 -5.36 -1.35 3.88
N ARG A 84 -5.23 -1.82 5.12
CA ARG A 84 -3.94 -2.13 5.74
C ARG A 84 -3.62 -3.61 5.58
N ILE A 85 -2.36 -3.91 5.28
CA ILE A 85 -1.82 -5.27 5.20
C ILE A 85 -0.55 -5.39 6.04
N GLY A 86 -0.55 -6.35 6.96
CA GLY A 86 0.57 -6.70 7.83
C GLY A 86 1.50 -7.75 7.22
N PRO A 87 2.68 -7.97 7.82
CA PRO A 87 3.64 -8.96 7.33
C PRO A 87 3.02 -10.36 7.16
N ALA A 88 3.37 -11.02 6.06
CA ALA A 88 2.90 -12.36 5.66
C ALA A 88 1.41 -12.49 5.30
N GLU A 89 0.61 -11.43 5.42
CA GLU A 89 -0.78 -11.45 4.95
C GLU A 89 -0.87 -11.41 3.43
N VAL A 90 -1.94 -12.01 2.90
CA VAL A 90 -2.29 -12.01 1.48
C VAL A 90 -3.71 -11.51 1.30
N LEU A 91 -3.89 -10.43 0.53
CA LEU A 91 -5.20 -9.94 0.14
C LEU A 91 -5.38 -10.00 -1.37
N ASP A 92 -6.49 -10.57 -1.81
CA ASP A 92 -6.91 -10.51 -3.20
C ASP A 92 -7.98 -9.45 -3.37
N VAL A 93 -7.71 -8.45 -4.22
CA VAL A 93 -8.67 -7.41 -4.58
C VAL A 93 -8.99 -7.44 -6.07
N MET A 94 -10.25 -7.20 -6.39
CA MET A 94 -10.71 -6.98 -7.76
C MET A 94 -10.72 -5.49 -8.06
N VAL A 95 -10.21 -5.13 -9.24
CA VAL A 95 -10.30 -3.78 -9.81
C VAL A 95 -10.81 -3.84 -11.25
N SER A 96 -11.45 -2.76 -11.70
CA SER A 96 -12.02 -2.66 -13.06
C SER A 96 -11.64 -1.32 -13.69
N PRO A 97 -10.42 -1.18 -14.24
CA PRO A 97 -9.99 0.06 -14.88
C PRO A 97 -10.72 0.27 -16.22
N ASN A 98 -11.55 1.31 -16.28
CA ASN A 98 -12.38 1.63 -17.45
C ASN A 98 -11.84 2.79 -18.30
N ASP A 99 -10.91 3.58 -17.76
CA ASP A 99 -10.30 4.72 -18.43
C ASP A 99 -8.98 4.33 -19.11
N ASP A 100 -8.63 5.02 -20.20
CA ASP A 100 -7.32 4.91 -20.85
C ASP A 100 -6.24 5.74 -20.11
N ARG A 101 -6.08 5.50 -18.81
CA ARG A 101 -5.06 6.13 -17.96
C ARG A 101 -4.34 5.13 -17.07
N ALA A 102 -3.14 5.49 -16.65
CA ALA A 102 -2.44 4.76 -15.61
C ALA A 102 -3.03 5.05 -14.22
N TYR A 103 -2.80 4.12 -13.30
CA TYR A 103 -3.13 4.23 -11.88
C TYR A 103 -1.92 3.81 -11.05
N THR A 104 -1.60 4.59 -10.01
CA THR A 104 -0.55 4.22 -9.07
C THR A 104 -1.12 3.29 -8.00
N LEU A 105 -0.61 2.06 -7.94
CA LEU A 105 -0.76 1.21 -6.75
C LEU A 105 0.26 1.69 -5.73
N PHE A 106 -0.23 2.33 -4.68
CA PHE A 106 0.59 2.97 -3.66
C PHE A 106 0.54 2.17 -2.36
N ALA A 107 1.70 1.81 -1.84
CA ALA A 107 1.84 1.07 -0.59
C ALA A 107 2.65 1.92 0.40
N GLN A 108 1.96 2.67 1.25
CA GLN A 108 2.60 3.56 2.22
C GLN A 108 2.91 2.81 3.52
N ALA A 109 4.13 2.94 4.04
CA ALA A 109 4.45 2.42 5.36
C ALA A 109 3.55 3.08 6.44
N MET A 110 3.10 2.29 7.41
CA MET A 110 2.21 2.77 8.49
C MET A 110 2.80 3.93 9.29
N ASP A 111 4.13 3.95 9.49
CA ASP A 111 4.87 5.01 10.17
C ASP A 111 5.06 6.29 9.30
N ARG A 112 4.56 6.26 8.06
CA ARG A 112 4.62 7.36 7.08
C ARG A 112 6.02 7.75 6.63
N SER A 113 7.03 6.93 6.92
CA SER A 113 8.44 7.22 6.61
C SER A 113 8.84 6.94 5.16
N GLY A 114 8.02 6.20 4.42
CA GLY A 114 8.29 5.85 3.03
C GLY A 114 7.15 5.04 2.40
N TYR A 115 7.38 4.59 1.17
CA TYR A 115 6.40 3.83 0.39
C TYR A 115 7.08 2.92 -0.64
N ALA A 116 6.33 1.90 -1.08
CA ALA A 116 6.56 1.21 -2.34
C ALA A 116 5.46 1.61 -3.34
N ARG A 117 5.74 1.48 -4.65
CA ARG A 117 4.71 1.72 -5.67
C ARG A 117 4.86 0.83 -6.89
N ALA A 118 3.75 0.65 -7.58
CA ALA A 118 3.67 0.11 -8.93
C ALA A 118 2.67 0.92 -9.76
N THR A 119 2.67 0.72 -11.06
CA THR A 119 1.71 1.34 -11.98
C THR A 119 0.89 0.28 -12.68
N LEU A 120 -0.44 0.38 -12.55
CA LEU A 120 -1.39 -0.31 -13.42
C LEU A 120 -1.62 0.58 -14.65
N THR A 121 -1.31 0.11 -15.85
CA THR A 121 -1.35 0.96 -17.05
C THR A 121 -1.91 0.25 -18.28
N PRO A 122 -2.67 0.93 -19.17
CA PRO A 122 -3.11 0.36 -20.44
C PRO A 122 -1.99 0.26 -21.48
N SER A 123 -0.87 1.00 -21.29
CA SER A 123 0.24 1.05 -22.22
C SER A 123 1.60 1.18 -21.51
N PRO A 124 2.67 0.54 -22.03
CA PRO A 124 4.00 0.64 -21.44
C PRO A 124 4.50 2.09 -21.33
N GLY A 125 5.10 2.44 -20.20
CA GLY A 125 5.69 3.76 -19.95
C GLY A 125 4.70 4.88 -19.62
N LEU A 126 3.38 4.65 -19.70
CA LEU A 126 2.40 5.59 -19.18
C LEU A 126 2.33 5.45 -17.66
N GLN A 127 2.57 6.56 -16.95
CA GLN A 127 2.61 6.61 -15.49
C GLN A 127 1.55 7.59 -14.96
N ALA A 128 1.11 7.34 -13.73
CA ALA A 128 0.21 8.22 -13.01
C ALA A 128 0.98 9.00 -11.94
N ASP A 129 0.36 10.06 -11.44
CA ASP A 129 0.91 10.81 -10.32
C ASP A 129 1.13 9.91 -9.10
N VAL A 130 2.19 10.24 -8.37
CA VAL A 130 2.57 9.54 -7.15
C VAL A 130 1.94 10.27 -5.99
N PRO A 131 1.10 9.61 -5.18
CA PRO A 131 0.52 10.24 -4.00
C PRO A 131 1.60 10.80 -3.06
N ALA A 132 1.31 11.94 -2.45
CA ALA A 132 2.13 12.42 -1.35
C ALA A 132 2.02 11.46 -0.16
N LEU A 133 3.07 11.42 0.67
CA LEU A 133 3.02 10.75 1.95
C LEU A 133 2.07 11.52 2.89
N ASP A 134 1.16 10.81 3.53
CA ASP A 134 0.40 11.35 4.66
C ASP A 134 1.34 11.76 5.81
N ALA A 135 0.88 12.70 6.65
CA ALA A 135 1.64 13.14 7.81
C ALA A 135 1.73 12.01 8.87
N PRO A 136 2.86 11.90 9.60
CA PRO A 136 2.98 10.99 10.74
C PRO A 136 1.89 11.24 11.79
N VAL A 137 1.35 10.16 12.34
CA VAL A 137 0.39 10.23 13.45
C VAL A 137 1.16 10.38 14.76
N MET A 138 0.76 11.35 15.59
CA MET A 138 1.39 11.60 16.88
C MET A 138 0.63 10.87 17.98
N LEU A 139 1.26 9.86 18.58
CA LEU A 139 0.68 9.05 19.65
C LEU A 139 0.48 9.86 20.94
N ASP A 140 -0.51 9.45 21.72
CA ASP A 140 -0.77 9.93 23.07
C ASP A 140 -0.88 8.78 24.09
N MET A 141 -1.16 9.12 25.36
CA MET A 141 -1.18 8.13 26.46
C MET A 141 -2.29 7.09 26.33
N ARG A 142 -3.32 7.32 25.51
CA ARG A 142 -4.43 6.38 25.26
C ARG A 142 -4.02 5.28 24.27
N ASP A 143 -3.00 5.54 23.47
CA ASP A 143 -2.45 4.58 22.51
C ASP A 143 -1.47 3.60 23.17
N MET A 144 -1.09 3.88 24.42
CA MET A 144 -0.34 2.96 25.27
C MET A 144 -1.35 1.96 25.88
N GLY A 145 -1.23 0.69 25.48
CA GLY A 145 -2.09 -0.41 25.93
C GLY A 145 -2.12 -0.65 27.44
#